data_AF-A0A928UMS5-F1
#
_entry.id   AF-A0A928UMS5-F1
#
_cell.length_a   1.000
_cell.length_b   1.000
_cell.length_c   1.000
_cell.angle_alpha   90.00
_cell.angle_beta   90.00
_cell.angle_gamma   90.00
#
_symmetry.space_group_name_H-M   'P 1'
#
loop_
_entity.id
_entity.type
_entity.pdbx_description
1 polymer ?
#
loop_
_entity_poly.entity_id
_entity_poly.type
_entity_poly.pdbx_seq_one_letter_code
_entity_poly.pdbx_strand_id
1 'polypeptide(L)' 'PLNQRHHGWFIGFAPAENPVITVAVLTEHSCHGSTGSAPLARDVMQAYLDKYPPQPKDLKNSLSLKAIQKKGL' A
#
# COMPACT_ATOMS: atom_id res chain seq x y z
N PRO A 1 1.42 36.02 3.42
CA PRO A 1 0.57 35.46 4.51
C PRO A 1 0.81 33.95 4.69
N LEU A 2 0.94 33.46 5.93
CA LEU A 2 1.07 32.01 6.21
C LEU A 2 -0.23 31.24 5.87
N ASN A 3 -1.38 31.89 6.04
CA ASN A 3 -2.73 31.32 5.88
C ASN A 3 -3.24 31.17 4.43
N GLN A 4 -2.44 31.49 3.41
CA GLN A 4 -2.83 31.39 1.99
C GLN A 4 -1.96 30.41 1.19
N ARG A 5 -1.09 29.65 1.86
CA ARG A 5 -0.22 28.69 1.19
C ARG A 5 -0.95 27.38 0.96
N HIS A 6 -0.87 26.87 -0.27
CA HIS A 6 -1.43 25.57 -0.64
C HIS A 6 -0.87 24.44 0.23
N HIS A 7 -1.76 23.57 0.71
CA HIS A 7 -1.41 22.34 1.42
C HIS A 7 -1.28 21.20 0.42
N GLY A 8 -0.37 20.27 0.69
CA GLY A 8 -0.33 19.01 -0.04
C GLY A 8 -1.33 18.03 0.56
N TRP A 9 -2.06 17.36 -0.32
CA TRP A 9 -2.94 16.25 0.03
C TRP A 9 -2.56 15.02 -0.79
N PHE A 10 -2.51 13.87 -0.14
CA PHE A 10 -2.42 12.58 -0.82
C PHE A 10 -3.22 11.53 -0.06
N ILE A 11 -3.96 10.70 -0.79
CA ILE A 11 -4.67 9.54 -0.25
C ILE A 11 -4.40 8.38 -1.20
N GLY A 12 -4.03 7.23 -0.65
CA GLY A 12 -3.79 6.03 -1.44
C GLY A 12 -3.90 4.77 -0.60
N PHE A 13 -3.86 3.63 -1.28
CA PHE A 13 -3.90 2.31 -0.67
C PHE A 13 -2.87 1.38 -1.32
N ALA A 14 -2.45 0.34 -0.59
CA ALA A 14 -1.47 -0.62 -1.09
C ALA A 14 -1.65 -2.02 -0.49
N PRO A 15 -1.22 -3.09 -1.20
CA PRO A 15 -0.93 -3.17 -2.64
C PRO A 15 -2.13 -2.83 -3.54
N ALA A 16 -1.91 -2.64 -4.84
CA ALA A 16 -2.97 -2.25 -5.77
C ALA A 16 -4.00 -3.37 -6.01
N GLU A 17 -3.55 -4.62 -6.08
CA GLU A 17 -4.38 -5.78 -6.41
C GLU A 17 -5.15 -6.31 -5.20
N ASN A 18 -4.56 -6.22 -4.00
CA ASN A 18 -5.18 -6.66 -2.75
C ASN A 18 -4.82 -5.68 -1.62
N PRO A 19 -5.54 -4.56 -1.51
CA PRO A 19 -5.22 -3.51 -0.54
C PRO A 19 -5.33 -4.01 0.90
N VAL A 20 -4.29 -3.75 1.71
CA VAL A 20 -4.24 -4.11 3.13
C VAL A 20 -4.00 -2.91 4.04
N ILE A 21 -3.71 -1.74 3.46
CA ILE A 21 -3.57 -0.46 4.16
C ILE A 21 -4.05 0.70 3.27
N THR A 22 -4.68 1.69 3.89
CA THR A 22 -5.01 3.00 3.29
C THR A 22 -4.35 4.09 4.12
N VAL A 23 -3.74 5.07 3.46
CA VAL A 23 -3.05 6.20 4.11
C VAL A 23 -3.57 7.50 3.52
N ALA A 24 -3.91 8.45 4.39
CA ALA A 24 -4.20 9.83 4.06
C ALA A 24 -3.13 10.74 4.69
N VAL A 25 -2.54 11.61 3.89
CA VAL A 25 -1.48 12.54 4.32
C VAL A 25 -1.88 13.96 3.94
N LEU A 26 -1.82 14.83 4.94
CA LEU A 26 -1.91 16.28 4.80
C LEU A 26 -0.56 16.88 5.21
N THR A 27 0.06 17.64 4.32
CA THR A 27 1.27 18.39 4.62
C THR A 27 1.00 19.88 4.51
N GLU A 28 1.29 20.61 5.59
CA GLU A 28 1.11 22.05 5.61
C GLU A 28 2.10 22.74 4.69
N HIS A 29 1.58 23.65 3.85
CA HIS A 29 2.38 24.54 3.00
C HIS A 29 3.30 23.83 1.98
N SER A 30 3.05 22.56 1.67
CA SER A 30 3.88 21.79 0.73
C SER A 30 3.48 21.96 -0.74
N CYS A 31 2.53 22.86 -1.02
CA CYS A 31 2.03 23.21 -2.34
C CYS A 31 1.29 22.08 -3.10
N HIS A 32 1.98 21.02 -3.49
CA HIS A 32 1.42 19.92 -4.27
C HIS A 32 1.40 18.61 -3.49
N GLY A 33 0.33 17.84 -3.68
CA GLY A 33 0.19 16.51 -3.11
C GLY A 33 1.26 15.52 -3.62
N SER A 34 1.63 15.62 -4.91
CA SER A 34 2.57 14.68 -5.54
C SER A 34 4.01 14.85 -5.09
N THR A 35 4.49 16.09 -4.88
CA THR A 35 5.86 16.36 -4.44
C THR A 35 6.00 16.46 -2.93
N GLY A 36 4.94 16.86 -2.22
CA GLY A 36 4.94 17.00 -0.77
C GLY A 36 4.44 15.75 -0.03
N SER A 37 3.18 15.37 -0.25
CA SER A 37 2.49 14.38 0.59
C SER A 37 2.65 12.94 0.13
N ALA A 38 2.79 12.71 -1.19
CA ALA A 38 2.90 11.37 -1.77
C ALA A 38 4.18 10.61 -1.34
N PRO A 39 5.38 11.24 -1.26
CA PRO A 39 6.57 10.55 -0.75
C PRO A 39 6.41 10.09 0.70
N LEU A 40 5.73 10.87 1.54
CA LEU A 40 5.45 10.46 2.93
C LEU A 40 4.49 9.28 3.00
N ALA A 41 3.43 9.30 2.17
CA ALA A 41 2.51 8.19 2.08
C ALA A 41 3.21 6.90 1.61
N ARG A 42 4.14 7.01 0.63
CA ARG A 42 4.98 5.90 0.18
C ARG A 42 5.79 5.31 1.34
N ASP A 43 6.50 6.15 2.08
CA ASP A 43 7.40 5.69 3.15
C ASP A 43 6.60 5.00 4.28
N VAL A 44 5.41 5.51 4.64
CA VAL A 44 4.50 4.87 5.60
C VAL A 44 3.98 3.53 5.08
N MET A 45 3.50 3.47 3.83
CA MET A 45 3.00 2.24 3.24
C MET A 45 4.12 1.19 3.12
N GLN A 46 5.33 1.59 2.74
CA GLN A 46 6.49 0.69 2.65
C GLN A 46 6.82 0.11 4.03
N ALA A 47 6.94 0.94 5.07
CA ALA A 47 7.23 0.47 6.41
C ALA A 47 6.16 -0.50 6.94
N TYR A 48 4.89 -0.27 6.60
CA TYR A 48 3.81 -1.19 6.95
C TYR A 48 3.94 -2.53 6.23
N LEU A 49 4.18 -2.52 4.92
CA LEU A 49 4.28 -3.74 4.11
C LEU A 49 5.55 -4.55 4.43
N ASP A 50 6.66 -3.90 4.78
CA ASP A 50 7.87 -4.57 5.23
C ASP A 50 7.63 -5.31 6.57
N LYS A 51 6.86 -4.69 7.47
CA LYS A 51 6.49 -5.28 8.75
C LYS A 51 5.43 -6.37 8.62
N TYR A 52 4.49 -6.21 7.69
CA TYR A 52 3.37 -7.10 7.45
C TYR A 52 3.30 -7.48 5.97
N PRO A 53 4.20 -8.36 5.50
CA PRO A 53 4.26 -8.72 4.10
C PRO A 53 2.92 -9.31 3.66
N PRO A 54 2.33 -8.80 2.56
CA PRO A 54 1.05 -9.29 2.07
C PRO A 54 1.20 -10.76 1.68
N GLN A 55 0.32 -11.60 2.22
CA GLN A 55 0.33 -13.03 1.92
C GLN A 55 -0.06 -13.23 0.45
N PRO A 56 0.67 -14.04 -0.33
CA PRO A 56 0.27 -14.38 -1.67
C PRO A 56 -1.14 -14.98 -1.65
N LYS A 57 -2.03 -14.39 -2.44
CA LYS A 57 -3.34 -14.97 -2.74
C LYS A 57 -3.05 -16.36 -3.32
N ASP A 58 -3.58 -17.40 -2.67
CA ASP A 58 -3.64 -18.77 -3.20
C ASP A 58 -2.46 -19.75 -2.98
N LEU A 59 -1.63 -19.62 -1.94
CA LEU A 59 -0.72 -20.73 -1.54
C LEU A 59 -1.50 -21.97 -1.07
N LYS A 60 -2.59 -21.79 -0.31
CA LYS A 60 -3.37 -22.92 0.23
C LYS A 60 -4.12 -23.71 -0.86
N ASN A 61 -4.67 -23.02 -1.87
CA ASN A 61 -5.33 -23.67 -3.00
C ASN A 61 -4.33 -24.33 -3.95
N SER A 62 -3.21 -23.67 -4.28
CA SER A 62 -2.20 -24.24 -5.18
C SER A 62 -1.44 -25.43 -4.58
N LEU A 63 -1.18 -25.45 -3.27
CA LEU A 63 -0.56 -26.59 -2.58
C LEU A 63 -1.51 -27.79 -2.48
N SER A 64 -2.80 -27.54 -2.19
CA SER A 64 -3.83 -28.59 -2.15
C SER A 64 -4.05 -29.22 -3.54
N LEU A 65 -4.14 -28.40 -4.59
CA LEU A 65 -4.28 -28.86 -5.97
C LEU A 65 -3.07 -29.69 -6.44
N LYS A 66 -1.84 -29.25 -6.12
CA LYS A 66 -0.62 -30.02 -6.43
C LYS A 66 -0.57 -31.36 -5.68
N ALA A 67 -1.03 -31.40 -4.43
CA ALA A 67 -1.08 -32.63 -3.64
C ALA A 67 -2.11 -33.63 -4.18
N ILE A 68 -3.27 -33.16 -4.64
CA ILE A 68 -4.32 -33.99 -5.26
C ILE A 68 -3.82 -34.58 -6.58
N GLN A 69 -3.18 -33.77 -7.43
CA GLN A 69 -2.69 -34.21 -8.74
C GLN A 69 -1.54 -35.22 -8.67
N LYS A 70 -0.75 -35.21 -7.58
CA LYS A 70 0.33 -36.17 -7.33
C LYS A 70 -0.15 -37.51 -6.74
N LYS A 71 -1.39 -37.57 -6.24
CA LYS A 71 -1.98 -38.77 -5.63
C LYS A 71 -2.82 -39.59 -6.61
N GLY A 72 -3.12 -39.02 -7.78
CA GLY A 72 -3.87 -39.66 -8.87
C GLY A 72 -3.02 -40.19 -10.02
N LEU A 73 -1.71 -40.36 -9.81
CA LEU A 73 -0.75 -40.95 -10.75
C LEU A 73 -0.05 -42.14 -10.09
#